data_AF-U6D395-F1
#
_entry.id   AF-U6D395-F1
#
_cell.length_a   1.000
_cell.length_b   1.000
_cell.length_c   1.000
_cell.angle_alpha   90.00
_cell.angle_beta   90.00
_cell.angle_gamma   90.00
#
_symmetry.space_group_name_H-M   'P 1'
#
loop_
_entity.id
_entity.type
_entity.pdbx_description
1 polymer ?
#
loop_
_entity_poly.entity_id
_entity_poly.type
_entity_poly.pdbx_seq_one_letter_code
_entity_poly.pdbx_strand_id
1 'polypeptide(L)'
;GAFKAASFFIGLSMMLIIACIVCFTLFFFCNTATVYKICAWMQLTSAACLVLGCMIFPDGWDSDEVKRMCGEKTDKYTLGACSVRWAYILAIIGILDALILSFLAFVLGNRQDSLMAEELKAENK
;
A
#
# COMPACT_ATOMS: atom_id res chain seq x y z
N GLY A 1 6.29 18.14 12.64
CA GLY A 1 6.62 16.70 12.60
C GLY A 1 5.82 15.87 11.59
N ALA A 2 4.88 16.46 10.83
CA ALA A 2 4.03 15.75 9.88
C ALA A 2 4.82 15.06 8.75
N PHE A 3 5.80 15.74 8.14
CA PHE A 3 6.65 15.14 7.11
C PHE A 3 7.43 13.91 7.61
N LYS A 4 7.87 13.89 8.87
CA LYS A 4 8.55 12.74 9.46
C LYS A 4 7.62 11.54 9.60
N ALA A 5 6.37 11.78 10.03
CA ALA A 5 5.35 10.75 10.10
C ALA A 5 4.95 10.23 8.71
N ALA A 6 4.73 11.13 7.74
CA ALA A 6 4.44 10.76 6.35
C ALA A 6 5.56 9.89 5.74
N SER A 7 6.83 10.28 5.91
CA SER A 7 7.98 9.49 5.44
C SER A 7 8.06 8.12 6.11
N PHE A 8 7.70 8.01 7.40
CA PHE A 8 7.66 6.72 8.08
C PHE A 8 6.59 5.79 7.49
N PHE A 9 5.37 6.27 7.27
CA PHE A 9 4.30 5.46 6.69
C PHE A 9 4.59 5.05 5.23
N ILE A 10 5.11 5.97 4.42
CA ILE A 10 5.52 5.67 3.04
C ILE A 10 6.67 4.65 3.03
N GLY A 11 7.68 4.83 3.89
CA GLY A 11 8.80 3.90 4.03
C GLY A 11 8.37 2.51 4.49
N LEU A 12 7.45 2.43 5.46
CA LEU A 12 6.87 1.16 5.90
C LEU A 12 6.13 0.45 4.77
N SER A 13 5.35 1.19 3.98
CA SER A 13 4.67 0.62 2.81
C SER A 13 5.66 0.04 1.79
N MET A 14 6.73 0.75 1.48
CA MET A 14 7.78 0.26 0.58
C MET A 14 8.41 -1.04 1.09
N MET A 15 8.69 -1.14 2.39
CA MET A 15 9.22 -2.36 3.00
C MET A 15 8.22 -3.52 2.91
N LEU A 16 6.93 -3.27 3.11
CA LEU A 16 5.88 -4.29 2.98
C LEU A 16 5.77 -4.81 1.54
N ILE A 17 5.89 -3.93 0.53
CA ILE A 17 5.88 -4.32 -0.88
C ILE A 17 7.09 -5.21 -1.19
N ILE A 18 8.30 -4.83 -0.73
CA ILE A 18 9.51 -5.65 -0.91
C ILE A 18 9.35 -7.00 -0.23
N ALA A 19 8.83 -7.02 1.00
CA ALA A 19 8.56 -8.26 1.73
C ALA A 19 7.54 -9.15 0.98
N CYS A 20 6.51 -8.56 0.37
CA CYS A 20 5.55 -9.28 -0.46
C CYS A 20 6.24 -9.93 -1.67
N ILE A 21 7.14 -9.22 -2.36
CA ILE A 21 7.97 -9.78 -3.46
C ILE A 21 8.79 -10.97 -2.96
N VAL A 22 9.40 -10.87 -1.78
CA VAL A 22 10.14 -11.99 -1.18
C VAL A 22 9.23 -13.15 -0.82
N CYS A 23 8.00 -12.90 -0.34
CA CYS A 23 7.02 -13.95 -0.05
C CYS A 23 6.66 -14.81 -1.27
N PHE A 24 6.79 -14.31 -2.51
CA PHE A 24 6.64 -15.14 -3.71
C PHE A 24 7.67 -16.28 -3.76
N THR A 25 8.86 -16.12 -3.17
CA THR A 25 9.85 -17.21 -3.09
C THR A 25 9.42 -18.33 -2.13
N LEU A 26 8.49 -18.07 -1.20
CA LEU A 26 7.96 -19.07 -0.28
C LEU A 26 6.99 -20.06 -0.96
N PHE A 27 6.61 -19.83 -2.22
CA PHE A 27 5.84 -20.80 -3.01
C PHE A 27 6.52 -22.17 -3.13
N PHE A 28 7.85 -22.25 -2.96
CA PHE A 28 8.56 -23.52 -2.98
C PHE A 28 8.34 -24.38 -1.72
N PHE A 29 7.97 -23.77 -0.60
CA PHE A 29 7.89 -24.44 0.70
C PHE A 29 6.49 -24.44 1.31
N CYS A 30 5.65 -23.45 0.96
CA CYS A 30 4.32 -23.28 1.51
C CYS A 30 3.24 -23.46 0.45
N ASN A 31 2.04 -23.85 0.91
CA ASN A 31 0.87 -23.97 0.04
C ASN A 31 0.58 -22.63 -0.65
N THR A 32 0.35 -22.68 -1.96
CA THR A 32 0.08 -21.52 -2.81
C THR A 32 -1.09 -20.67 -2.29
N ALA A 33 -2.14 -21.29 -1.74
CA ALA A 33 -3.28 -20.56 -1.19
C ALA A 33 -2.91 -19.71 0.04
N THR A 34 -2.08 -20.25 0.93
CA THR A 34 -1.60 -19.55 2.12
C THR A 34 -0.73 -18.36 1.74
N VAL A 35 0.18 -18.52 0.78
CA VAL A 35 1.06 -17.44 0.30
C VAL A 35 0.23 -16.32 -0.32
N TYR A 36 -0.76 -16.63 -1.17
CA TYR A 36 -1.63 -15.60 -1.74
C TYR A 36 -2.40 -14.81 -0.68
N LYS A 37 -2.92 -15.47 0.35
CA LYS A 37 -3.64 -14.80 1.45
C LYS A 37 -2.70 -13.89 2.27
N ILE A 38 -1.48 -14.35 2.57
CA ILE A 38 -0.48 -13.54 3.27
C ILE A 38 -0.14 -12.30 2.45
N CYS A 39 0.19 -12.48 1.16
CA CYS A 39 0.49 -11.38 0.24
C CYS A 39 -0.70 -10.40 0.15
N ALA A 40 -1.94 -10.89 0.13
CA ALA A 40 -3.13 -10.05 0.10
C ALA A 40 -3.24 -9.11 1.32
N TRP A 41 -2.99 -9.63 2.52
CA TRP A 41 -2.98 -8.84 3.77
C TRP A 41 -1.80 -7.85 3.83
N MET A 42 -0.63 -8.25 3.33
CA MET A 42 0.54 -7.37 3.25
C MET A 42 0.29 -6.21 2.30
N GLN A 43 -0.30 -6.47 1.13
CA GLN A 43 -0.64 -5.45 0.15
C GLN A 43 -1.74 -4.52 0.65
N LEU A 44 -2.73 -5.05 1.38
CA LEU A 44 -3.77 -4.24 2.02
C LEU A 44 -3.18 -3.29 3.06
N THR A 45 -2.26 -3.79 3.89
CA THR A 45 -1.57 -2.98 4.90
C THR A 45 -0.69 -1.91 4.24
N SER A 46 0.02 -2.27 3.17
CA SER A 46 0.81 -1.33 2.35
C SER A 46 -0.05 -0.20 1.76
N ALA A 47 -1.24 -0.53 1.22
CA ALA A 47 -2.19 0.45 0.70
C ALA A 47 -2.67 1.41 1.81
N ALA A 48 -3.03 0.88 2.98
CA ALA A 48 -3.43 1.69 4.13
C ALA A 48 -2.32 2.66 4.58
N CYS A 49 -1.07 2.19 4.64
CA CYS A 49 0.08 3.04 4.96
C CYS A 49 0.30 4.15 3.91
N LEU A 50 0.14 3.86 2.61
CA LEU A 50 0.27 4.87 1.56
C LEU A 50 -0.85 5.92 1.65
N VAL A 51 -2.09 5.50 1.93
CA VAL A 51 -3.23 6.40 2.14
C VAL A 51 -2.96 7.34 3.31
N LEU A 52 -2.50 6.81 4.45
CA LEU A 52 -2.12 7.62 5.61
C LEU A 52 -0.99 8.59 5.27
N GLY A 53 0.04 8.13 4.56
CA GLY A 53 1.13 8.99 4.08
C GLY A 53 0.63 10.14 3.19
N CYS A 54 -0.30 9.86 2.26
CA CYS A 54 -0.86 10.84 1.35
C CYS A 54 -1.82 11.85 2.02
N MET A 55 -2.44 11.48 3.15
CA MET A 55 -3.26 12.38 3.96
C MET A 55 -2.43 13.24 4.92
N ILE A 56 -1.37 12.68 5.50
CA ILE A 56 -0.49 13.41 6.44
C ILE A 56 0.42 14.41 5.70
N PHE A 57 0.81 14.09 4.47
CA PHE A 57 1.67 14.96 3.66
C PHE A 57 1.12 16.38 3.46
N PRO A 58 -0.15 16.59 3.03
CA PRO A 58 -0.74 17.92 2.88
C PRO A 58 -1.05 18.62 4.22
N ASP A 59 -1.28 17.86 5.30
CA ASP A 59 -1.41 18.45 6.64
C ASP A 59 -0.10 19.10 7.13
N GLY A 60 1.04 18.65 6.61
CA GLY A 60 2.35 19.26 6.85
C GLY A 60 2.62 20.57 6.12
N TRP A 61 1.77 20.99 5.17
CA TRP A 61 2.02 22.20 4.36
C TRP A 61 1.83 23.52 5.10
N ASP A 62 1.20 23.48 6.28
CA ASP A 62 1.01 24.64 7.16
C ASP A 62 2.27 25.03 7.95
N SER A 63 3.36 24.27 7.82
CA SER A 63 4.61 24.56 8.54
C SER A 63 5.31 25.82 8.03
N ASP A 64 5.97 26.54 8.93
CA ASP A 64 6.66 27.81 8.61
C ASP A 64 7.74 27.62 7.54
N GLU A 65 8.37 26.45 7.46
CA GLU A 65 9.33 26.12 6.40
C GLU A 65 8.68 26.07 5.02
N VAL A 66 7.47 25.51 4.91
CA VAL A 66 6.74 25.42 3.64
C VAL A 66 6.18 26.79 3.25
N LYS A 67 5.65 27.55 4.21
CA LYS A 67 5.21 28.94 3.97
C LYS A 67 6.35 29.85 3.50
N ARG A 68 7.58 29.66 4.00
CA ARG A 68 8.77 30.40 3.51
C ARG A 68 9.14 30.07 2.06
N MET A 69 8.88 28.85 1.60
CA MET A 69 9.25 28.40 0.24
C MET A 69 8.12 28.61 -0.78
N CYS A 70 6.87 28.41 -0.37
CA CYS A 70 5.67 28.44 -1.22
C CYS A 70 4.82 29.70 -1.03
N GLY A 71 5.23 30.61 -0.14
CA GLY A 71 4.59 31.90 0.16
C GLY A 71 3.69 31.84 1.40
N GLU A 72 3.53 32.99 2.08
CA GLU A 72 2.74 33.11 3.32
C GLU A 72 1.26 32.78 3.14
N LYS A 73 0.74 32.74 1.90
CA LYS A 73 -0.63 32.32 1.57
C LYS A 73 -0.83 30.80 1.55
N THR A 74 0.19 30.02 1.89
CA THR A 74 0.08 28.55 1.94
C THR A 74 -0.67 28.15 3.21
N ASP A 75 -1.78 27.43 3.06
CA ASP A 75 -2.62 26.90 4.15
C ASP A 75 -2.83 25.39 3.93
N LYS A 76 -3.38 24.67 4.92
CA LYS A 76 -3.64 23.22 4.80
C LYS A 76 -4.43 22.92 3.53
N TYR A 77 -3.92 21.98 2.71
CA TYR A 77 -4.48 21.61 1.39
C TYR A 77 -4.48 22.71 0.32
N THR A 78 -3.86 23.87 0.56
CA THR A 78 -3.69 24.93 -0.45
C THR A 78 -2.21 25.22 -0.66
N LEU A 79 -1.65 24.81 -1.79
CA LEU A 79 -0.32 25.28 -2.16
C LEU A 79 -0.45 26.71 -2.67
N GLY A 80 0.21 27.67 -2.02
CA GLY A 80 0.20 29.07 -2.43
C GLY A 80 0.78 29.26 -3.83
N ALA A 81 2.10 29.47 -3.92
CA ALA A 81 2.83 29.62 -5.18
C ALA A 81 3.37 28.29 -5.74
N CYS A 82 3.23 27.18 -5.01
CA CYS A 82 3.72 25.87 -5.40
C CYS A 82 2.63 25.03 -6.08
N SER A 83 3.02 24.01 -6.85
CA SER A 83 2.09 23.07 -7.47
C SER A 83 2.45 21.62 -7.13
N VAL A 84 1.42 20.77 -7.08
CA VAL A 84 1.60 19.32 -6.91
C VAL A 84 2.28 18.76 -8.15
N ARG A 85 3.37 18.01 -7.94
CA ARG A 85 4.18 17.38 -8.99
C ARG A 85 3.90 15.88 -9.09
N TRP A 86 4.54 15.25 -10.08
CA TRP A 86 4.41 13.83 -10.43
C TRP A 86 4.48 12.85 -9.25
N ALA A 87 5.30 13.12 -8.23
CA ALA A 87 5.47 12.22 -7.08
C ALA A 87 4.15 11.95 -6.32
N TYR A 88 3.30 12.97 -6.15
CA TYR A 88 2.03 12.80 -5.45
C TYR A 88 1.02 12.04 -6.31
N ILE A 89 1.03 12.27 -7.64
CA ILE A 89 0.19 11.53 -8.59
C ILE A 89 0.58 10.05 -8.60
N LEU A 90 1.88 9.76 -8.64
CA LEU A 90 2.41 8.39 -8.56
C LEU A 90 2.03 7.70 -7.25
N ALA A 91 1.99 8.44 -6.13
CA ALA A 91 1.54 7.88 -4.86
C ALA A 91 0.06 7.45 -4.89
N ILE A 92 -0.81 8.24 -5.52
CA ILE A 92 -2.23 7.88 -5.72
C ILE A 92 -2.36 6.65 -6.61
N ILE A 93 -1.60 6.58 -7.71
CA ILE A 93 -1.59 5.40 -8.59
C ILE A 93 -1.11 4.17 -7.83
N GLY A 94 -0.07 4.30 -7.00
CA GLY A 94 0.45 3.21 -6.17
C GLY A 94 -0.57 2.69 -5.15
N ILE A 95 -1.42 3.56 -4.59
CA ILE A 95 -2.53 3.14 -3.71
C ILE A 95 -3.52 2.27 -4.49
N LEU A 96 -3.95 2.73 -5.68
CA LEU A 96 -4.90 1.99 -6.51
C LEU A 96 -4.33 0.62 -6.93
N ASP A 97 -3.07 0.59 -7.34
CA ASP A 97 -2.36 -0.64 -7.70
C ASP A 97 -2.31 -1.62 -6.52
N ALA A 98 -1.90 -1.15 -5.34
CA ALA A 98 -1.84 -1.99 -4.13
C ALA A 98 -3.21 -2.56 -3.74
N LEU A 99 -4.29 -1.78 -3.90
CA LEU A 99 -5.66 -2.25 -3.65
C LEU A 99 -6.10 -3.30 -4.67
N ILE A 100 -5.82 -3.10 -5.96
CA ILE A 100 -6.14 -4.07 -7.01
C ILE A 100 -5.38 -5.38 -6.76
N LEU A 101 -4.08 -5.30 -6.48
CA LEU A 101 -3.25 -6.47 -6.18
C LEU A 101 -3.74 -7.21 -4.94
N SER A 102 -4.12 -6.50 -3.87
CA SER A 102 -4.71 -7.11 -2.68
C SER A 102 -6.00 -7.86 -3.01
N PHE A 103 -6.91 -7.24 -3.77
CA PHE A 103 -8.17 -7.85 -4.18
C PHE A 103 -7.94 -9.11 -5.03
N LEU A 104 -7.07 -9.02 -6.05
CA LEU A 104 -6.73 -10.16 -6.90
C LEU A 104 -6.10 -11.30 -6.09
N ALA A 105 -5.21 -10.99 -5.15
CA ALA A 105 -4.58 -11.99 -4.29
C ALA A 105 -5.59 -12.69 -3.36
N PHE A 106 -6.57 -11.98 -2.80
CA PHE A 106 -7.66 -12.59 -2.04
C PHE A 106 -8.53 -13.50 -2.90
N VAL A 107 -8.90 -13.06 -4.10
CA VAL A 107 -9.71 -13.87 -5.03
C VAL A 107 -8.95 -15.14 -5.42
N LEU A 108 -7.68 -15.02 -5.81
CA LEU A 108 -6.85 -16.17 -6.18
C LEU A 108 -6.64 -17.13 -5.01
N GLY A 109 -6.32 -16.62 -3.82
CA GLY A 109 -6.18 -17.43 -2.60
C GLY A 109 -7.44 -18.21 -2.26
N ASN A 110 -8.61 -17.57 -2.32
CA ASN A 110 -9.89 -18.22 -2.04
C ASN A 110 -10.28 -19.26 -3.10
N ARG A 111 -9.96 -19.00 -4.37
CA ARG A 111 -10.19 -19.97 -5.46
C ARG A 111 -9.31 -21.21 -5.26
N GLN A 112 -8.05 -21.02 -4.89
CA GLN A 112 -7.13 -22.13 -4.63
C GLN A 112 -7.57 -22.97 -3.41
N ASP A 113 -8.05 -22.33 -2.33
CA ASP A 113 -8.63 -23.00 -1.17
C ASP A 113 -9.84 -23.88 -1.57
N SER A 114 -10.72 -23.37 -2.44
CA SER A 114 -11.92 -24.11 -2.87
C SER A 114 -11.59 -25.36 -3.70
N LEU A 115 -10.58 -25.28 -4.58
CA LEU A 115 -10.15 -26.41 -5.40
C LEU A 115 -9.55 -27.52 -4.54
N MET A 116 -8.68 -27.17 -3.58
CA MET A 116 -8.08 -28.15 -2.67
C MET A 116 -9.12 -28.83 -1.76
N ALA A 117 -10.18 -28.11 -1.37
CA ALA A 117 -11.27 -28.70 -0.60
C ALA A 117 -12.14 -29.67 -1.41
N GLU A 118 -12.24 -29.48 -2.73
CA GLU A 118 -12.96 -30.39 -3.63
C GLU A 118 -12.18 -31.69 -3.85
N GLU A 119 -10.88 -31.59 -4.10
CA GLU A 119 -9.98 -32.75 -4.25
C GLU A 119 -9.99 -33.65 -3.00
N LEU A 120 -9.92 -33.06 -1.80
CA LEU A 120 -9.97 -33.82 -0.54
C LEU A 120 -11.30 -34.57 -0.34
N LYS A 121 -12.42 -33.99 -0.78
CA LYS A 121 -13.74 -34.62 -0.72
C LYS A 121 -13.87 -35.76 -1.74
N ALA A 122 -13.25 -35.63 -2.90
CA ALA A 122 -13.23 -36.67 -3.92
C ALA A 122 -12.42 -37.90 -3.47
N GLU A 123 -11.32 -37.71 -2.75
CA GLU A 123 -10.52 -38.83 -2.19
C GLU A 123 -11.26 -39.57 -1.05
N ASN A 124 -12.10 -38.87 -0.29
CA ASN A 124 -12.81 -39.46 0.87
C ASN A 124 -14.09 -40.23 0.50
N LYS A 125 -14.46 -40.31 -0.79
CA LYS A 125 -15.70 -40.95 -1.26
C LYS A 125 -15.42 -42.22 -2.04
#